data_AF-A0A520DXV4-F1
#
_entry.id   AF-A0A520DXV4-F1
#
_cell.length_a   1.000
_cell.length_b   1.000
_cell.length_c   1.000
_cell.angle_alpha   90.00
_cell.angle_beta   90.00
_cell.angle_gamma   90.00
#
_symmetry.space_group_name_H-M   'P 1'
#
loop_
_entity.id
_entity.type
_entity.pdbx_description
1 polymer ?
#
loop_
_entity_poly.entity_id
_entity_poly.type
_entity_poly.pdbx_seq_one_letter_code
_entity_poly.pdbx_strand_id
1 'polypeptide(L)'
;MKNWLMNSYGFSKREYNGLLLLLIIILLVTLAPYAYQYYRSKNEIVDSAEKLALQKLILVDRYAKKHYANTRNEIESAGGKREVKYFNFDPNVISAKEWEQFGLSPKQAMSIVNYVKKGGKFYKPEDLKRMYTISPEKYKALLPYVNIAQTNQFEKKPSFAYTKKEAVIVDV
;
A
#
# COMPACT_ATOMS: atom_id res chain seq x y z
N MET A 1 -50.80 27.90 -20.23
CA MET A 1 -50.50 26.58 -19.65
C MET A 1 -51.25 26.28 -18.36
N LYS A 2 -51.38 27.24 -17.42
CA LYS A 2 -52.14 27.07 -16.17
C LYS A 2 -53.55 26.48 -16.36
N ASN A 3 -54.31 27.05 -17.30
CA ASN A 3 -55.71 26.65 -17.53
C ASN A 3 -55.85 25.26 -18.18
N TRP A 4 -54.81 24.76 -18.86
CA TRP A 4 -54.82 23.43 -19.47
C TRP A 4 -54.58 22.33 -18.42
N LEU A 5 -53.61 22.53 -17.52
CA LEU A 5 -53.32 21.60 -16.42
C LEU A 5 -54.48 21.50 -15.41
N MET A 6 -55.14 22.62 -15.11
CA MET A 6 -56.29 22.63 -14.18
C MET A 6 -57.50 21.90 -14.77
N ASN A 7 -57.76 22.01 -16.07
CA ASN A 7 -58.92 21.39 -16.72
C ASN A 7 -58.70 19.90 -17.05
N SER A 8 -57.47 19.49 -17.40
CA SER A 8 -57.19 18.10 -17.78
C SER A 8 -56.93 17.17 -16.59
N TYR A 9 -56.44 17.69 -15.46
CA TYR A 9 -56.06 16.90 -14.28
C TYR A 9 -56.88 17.23 -13.01
N GLY A 10 -57.82 18.18 -13.07
CA GLY A 10 -58.70 18.52 -11.95
C GLY A 10 -58.02 19.24 -10.78
N PHE A 11 -56.81 19.78 -10.99
CA PHE A 11 -56.06 20.44 -9.91
C PHE A 11 -56.75 21.72 -9.40
N SER A 12 -56.86 21.83 -8.08
CA SER A 12 -57.26 23.06 -7.41
C SER A 12 -56.21 24.16 -7.60
N LYS A 13 -56.63 25.43 -7.54
CA LYS A 13 -55.73 26.60 -7.60
C LYS A 13 -54.60 26.51 -6.56
N ARG A 14 -54.87 25.93 -5.40
CA ARG A 14 -53.89 25.75 -4.31
C ARG A 14 -52.89 24.63 -4.62
N GLU A 15 -53.34 23.53 -5.20
CA GLU A 15 -52.51 22.38 -5.56
C GLU A 15 -51.54 22.73 -6.69
N TYR A 16 -52.00 23.47 -7.70
CA TYR A 16 -51.15 23.94 -8.79
C TYR A 16 -50.00 24.84 -8.29
N ASN A 17 -50.30 25.75 -7.37
CA ASN A 17 -49.29 26.62 -6.77
C ASN A 17 -48.29 25.81 -5.91
N GLY A 18 -48.77 24.78 -5.19
CA GLY A 18 -47.91 23.86 -4.46
C GLY A 18 -46.98 23.05 -5.36
N LEU A 19 -47.50 22.54 -6.48
CA LEU A 19 -46.73 21.81 -7.48
C LEU A 19 -45.65 22.69 -8.12
N LEU A 20 -46.00 23.93 -8.49
CA LEU A 20 -45.04 24.90 -9.00
C LEU A 20 -43.92 25.21 -7.99
N LEU A 21 -44.28 25.43 -6.72
CA LEU A 21 -43.31 25.68 -5.66
C LEU A 21 -42.38 24.48 -5.47
N LEU A 22 -42.91 23.26 -5.50
CA LEU A 22 -42.12 22.04 -5.40
C LEU A 22 -41.15 21.89 -6.59
N LEU A 23 -41.58 22.17 -7.81
CA LEU A 23 -40.71 22.15 -9.00
C LEU A 23 -39.57 23.18 -8.89
N ILE A 24 -39.85 24.38 -8.37
CA ILE A 24 -38.83 25.41 -8.15
C ILE A 24 -37.81 24.95 -7.11
N ILE A 25 -38.25 24.34 -6.00
CA ILE A 25 -37.35 23.81 -4.97
C ILE A 25 -36.46 22.70 -5.55
N ILE A 26 -37.03 21.75 -6.30
CA ILE A 26 -36.24 20.69 -6.95
C ILE A 26 -35.19 21.32 -7.87
N LEU A 27 -35.58 22.31 -8.67
CA LEU A 27 -34.67 23.00 -9.59
C LEU A 27 -33.56 23.76 -8.84
N LEU A 28 -33.86 24.37 -7.69
CA LEU A 28 -32.85 25.01 -6.86
C LEU A 28 -31.89 24.00 -6.23
N VAL A 29 -32.40 22.88 -5.70
CA VAL A 29 -31.55 21.84 -5.09
C VAL A 29 -30.66 21.18 -6.14
N THR A 30 -31.15 20.99 -7.38
CA THR A 30 -30.33 20.44 -8.46
C THR A 30 -29.30 21.44 -8.96
N LEU A 31 -29.63 22.73 -9.09
CA LEU A 31 -28.70 23.76 -9.57
C LEU A 31 -27.70 24.23 -8.50
N ALA A 32 -28.05 24.14 -7.21
CA ALA A 32 -27.19 24.57 -6.10
C ALA A 32 -25.79 23.95 -6.12
N PRO A 33 -25.59 22.63 -6.27
CA PRO A 33 -24.24 22.06 -6.31
C PRO A 33 -23.45 22.51 -7.54
N TYR A 34 -24.09 22.70 -8.70
CA TYR A 34 -23.41 23.20 -9.90
C TYR A 34 -23.01 24.67 -9.75
N ALA A 35 -23.89 25.52 -9.21
CA ALA A 35 -23.59 26.91 -8.93
C ALA A 35 -22.48 27.04 -7.87
N TYR A 36 -22.53 26.19 -6.83
CA TYR A 36 -21.50 26.10 -5.80
C TYR A 36 -20.15 25.65 -6.38
N GLN A 37 -20.13 24.61 -7.21
CA GLN A 37 -18.91 24.14 -7.87
C GLN A 37 -18.36 25.19 -8.84
N TYR A 38 -19.21 25.88 -9.59
CA TYR A 38 -18.81 26.95 -10.50
C TYR A 38 -18.16 28.13 -9.74
N TYR A 39 -18.75 28.54 -8.61
CA TYR A 39 -18.18 29.58 -7.75
C TYR A 39 -16.91 29.12 -7.04
N ARG A 40 -16.86 27.86 -6.57
CA ARG A 40 -15.70 27.28 -5.87
C ARG A 40 -14.52 27.03 -6.80
N SER A 41 -14.74 26.64 -8.06
CA SER A 41 -13.68 26.43 -9.06
C SER A 41 -12.89 27.72 -9.35
N LYS A 42 -13.54 28.88 -9.24
CA LYS A 42 -12.87 30.19 -9.36
C LYS A 42 -12.05 30.58 -8.13
N ASN A 43 -12.33 29.95 -6.97
CA ASN A 43 -11.72 30.21 -5.67
C ASN A 43 -10.94 29.00 -5.13
N GLU A 44 -10.57 28.03 -5.97
CA GLU A 44 -9.71 26.91 -5.58
C GLU A 44 -8.28 27.43 -5.36
N ILE A 45 -8.07 28.06 -4.20
CA ILE A 45 -6.76 28.16 -3.57
C ILE A 45 -6.46 26.75 -3.03
N VAL A 46 -6.33 25.76 -3.92
CA VAL A 46 -5.37 24.68 -3.64
C VAL A 46 -4.05 25.39 -3.79
N ASP A 47 -3.42 25.69 -2.65
CA ASP A 47 -2.14 26.38 -2.62
C ASP A 47 -1.22 25.71 -3.66
N SER A 48 -0.75 26.50 -4.63
CA SER A 48 0.08 25.99 -5.71
C SER A 48 1.31 25.27 -5.14
N ALA A 49 1.73 25.65 -3.92
CA ALA A 49 2.77 24.97 -3.17
C ALA A 49 2.37 23.55 -2.71
N GLU A 50 1.15 23.29 -2.26
CA GLU A 50 0.69 21.95 -1.87
C GLU A 50 0.61 21.00 -3.06
N LYS A 51 0.04 21.47 -4.19
CA LYS A 51 -0.01 20.68 -5.43
C LYS A 51 1.40 20.36 -5.95
N LEU A 52 2.32 21.30 -5.83
CA LEU A 52 3.73 21.13 -6.20
C LEU A 52 4.48 20.20 -5.24
N ALA A 53 4.18 20.25 -3.94
CA ALA A 53 4.74 19.33 -2.95
C ALA A 53 4.31 17.88 -3.21
N LEU A 54 3.03 17.66 -3.53
CA LEU A 54 2.52 16.33 -3.88
C LEU A 54 3.17 15.78 -5.14
N GLN A 55 3.33 16.61 -6.18
CA GLN A 55 4.02 16.20 -7.41
C GLN A 55 5.49 15.84 -7.15
N LYS A 56 6.20 16.65 -6.35
CA LYS A 56 7.58 16.35 -5.94
C LYS A 56 7.68 15.02 -5.21
N LEU A 57 6.74 14.73 -4.29
CA LEU A 57 6.74 13.49 -3.52
C LEU A 57 6.54 12.25 -4.41
N ILE A 58 5.61 12.33 -5.38
CA ILE A 58 5.37 11.26 -6.36
C ILE A 58 6.61 11.05 -7.25
N LEU A 59 7.29 12.12 -7.67
CA LEU A 59 8.48 12.04 -8.50
C LEU A 59 9.67 11.44 -7.74
N VAL A 60 9.85 11.78 -6.47
CA VAL A 60 10.91 11.22 -5.61
C VAL A 60 10.71 9.73 -5.40
N ASP A 61 9.49 9.26 -5.09
CA ASP A 61 9.22 7.83 -4.93
C ASP A 61 9.50 7.04 -6.23
N ARG A 62 9.03 7.57 -7.36
CA ARG A 62 9.28 6.98 -8.69
C ARG A 62 10.76 6.95 -9.04
N TYR A 63 11.49 8.04 -8.79
CA TYR A 63 12.92 8.15 -9.06
C TYR A 63 13.71 7.19 -8.16
N ALA A 64 13.47 7.22 -6.85
CA ALA A 64 14.11 6.33 -5.89
C ALA A 64 13.98 4.86 -6.31
N LYS A 65 12.76 4.41 -6.64
CA LYS A 65 12.52 3.03 -7.09
C LYS A 65 13.29 2.66 -8.36
N LYS A 66 13.39 3.55 -9.34
CA LYS A 66 14.15 3.33 -10.58
C LYS A 66 15.66 3.31 -10.31
N HIS A 67 16.15 4.19 -9.44
CA HIS A 67 17.57 4.26 -9.06
C HIS A 67 18.05 2.98 -8.36
N TYR A 68 17.28 2.47 -7.39
CA TYR A 68 17.64 1.21 -6.71
C TYR A 68 17.67 0.01 -7.66
N ALA A 69 16.73 -0.06 -8.62
CA ALA A 69 16.70 -1.15 -9.60
C ALA A 69 17.91 -1.11 -10.55
N ASN A 70 18.27 0.07 -11.06
CA ASN A 70 19.40 0.23 -11.96
C ASN A 70 20.74 -0.07 -11.28
N THR A 71 20.98 0.50 -10.09
CA THR A 71 22.22 0.25 -9.34
C THR A 71 22.38 -1.24 -9.00
N ARG A 72 21.30 -1.94 -8.66
CA ARG A 72 21.37 -3.39 -8.42
C ARG A 72 21.74 -4.16 -9.69
N ASN A 73 21.08 -3.87 -10.82
CA ASN A 73 21.35 -4.55 -12.09
C ASN A 73 22.77 -4.28 -12.61
N GLU A 74 23.30 -3.06 -12.40
CA GLU A 74 24.69 -2.72 -12.70
C GLU A 74 25.67 -3.50 -11.83
N ILE A 75 25.41 -3.63 -10.52
CA ILE A 75 26.25 -4.43 -9.61
C ILE A 75 26.22 -5.92 -9.99
N GLU A 76 25.05 -6.45 -10.36
CA GLU A 76 24.90 -7.84 -10.83
C GLU A 76 25.62 -8.06 -12.17
N SER A 77 25.64 -7.06 -13.07
CA SER A 77 26.31 -7.13 -14.37
C SER A 77 27.83 -6.92 -14.27
N ALA A 78 28.29 -6.12 -13.31
CA ALA A 78 29.71 -5.86 -13.04
C ALA A 78 30.37 -7.00 -12.23
N GLY A 79 29.58 -7.80 -11.51
CA GLY A 79 30.03 -9.05 -10.90
C GLY A 79 30.28 -10.09 -11.98
N GLY A 80 31.47 -10.05 -12.60
CA GLY A 80 31.85 -10.84 -13.77
C GLY A 80 31.37 -12.31 -13.72
N LYS A 81 31.08 -12.87 -14.90
CA LYS A 81 30.51 -14.20 -15.16
C LYS A 81 31.17 -15.31 -14.31
N ARG A 82 30.73 -15.46 -13.06
CA ARG A 82 31.06 -16.59 -12.20
C ARG A 82 30.09 -17.70 -12.54
N GLU A 83 30.58 -18.93 -12.62
CA GLU A 83 29.72 -20.09 -12.75
C GLU A 83 28.77 -20.15 -11.55
N VAL A 84 27.48 -20.04 -11.83
CA VAL A 84 26.44 -20.09 -10.81
C VAL A 84 26.18 -21.55 -10.47
N LYS A 85 26.33 -21.91 -9.20
CA LYS A 85 26.04 -23.25 -8.69
C LYS A 85 24.83 -23.18 -7.76
N TYR A 86 23.81 -23.97 -8.07
CA TYR A 86 22.61 -24.07 -7.25
C TYR A 86 22.65 -25.34 -6.41
N PHE A 87 22.38 -25.20 -5.12
CA PHE A 87 22.27 -26.29 -4.15
C PHE A 87 21.22 -25.91 -3.10
N ASN A 88 20.67 -26.91 -2.41
CA ASN A 88 19.67 -26.66 -1.38
C ASN A 88 20.27 -25.92 -0.19
N PHE A 89 19.62 -24.85 0.26
CA PHE A 89 20.17 -24.01 1.33
C PHE A 89 19.08 -23.45 2.26
N ASP A 90 19.48 -23.14 3.50
CA ASP A 90 18.66 -22.37 4.43
C ASP A 90 19.16 -20.90 4.48
N PRO A 91 18.33 -19.92 4.06
CA PRO A 91 18.71 -18.51 4.06
C PRO A 91 19.03 -17.94 5.46
N ASN A 92 18.64 -18.62 6.54
CA ASN A 92 18.95 -18.22 7.91
C ASN A 92 20.32 -18.69 8.40
N VAL A 93 20.97 -19.62 7.69
CA VAL A 93 22.22 -20.27 8.14
C VAL A 93 23.37 -20.06 7.16
N ILE A 94 23.04 -19.90 5.88
CA ILE A 94 24.01 -19.85 4.78
C ILE A 94 24.98 -18.64 4.88
N SER A 95 26.22 -18.85 4.49
CA SER A 95 27.30 -17.86 4.53
C SER A 95 27.29 -16.90 3.34
N ALA A 96 28.04 -15.79 3.46
CA ALA A 96 28.17 -14.82 2.36
C ALA A 96 28.83 -15.42 1.10
N LYS A 97 29.81 -16.31 1.26
CA LYS A 97 30.48 -16.95 0.12
C LYS A 97 29.55 -17.88 -0.66
N GLU A 98 28.68 -18.58 0.05
CA GLU A 98 27.66 -19.44 -0.54
C GLU A 98 26.58 -18.61 -1.25
N TRP A 99 26.19 -17.47 -0.68
CA TRP A 99 25.35 -16.50 -1.39
C TRP A 99 25.99 -16.02 -2.70
N GLU A 100 27.30 -15.80 -2.73
CA GLU A 100 28.02 -15.45 -3.96
C GLU A 100 28.00 -16.57 -5.02
N GLN A 101 27.91 -17.85 -4.61
CA GLN A 101 27.81 -18.98 -5.56
C GLN A 101 26.49 -18.99 -6.33
N PHE A 102 25.43 -18.39 -5.79
CA PHE A 102 24.18 -18.13 -6.51
C PHE A 102 24.26 -16.91 -7.46
N GLY A 103 25.45 -16.32 -7.58
CA GLY A 103 25.72 -15.17 -8.44
C GLY A 103 25.20 -13.86 -7.88
N LEU A 104 25.16 -13.72 -6.54
CA LEU A 104 25.04 -12.42 -5.88
C LEU A 104 26.43 -11.79 -5.75
N SER A 105 26.49 -10.46 -5.81
CA SER A 105 27.73 -9.74 -5.52
C SER A 105 28.12 -9.88 -4.03
N PRO A 106 29.40 -9.70 -3.67
CA PRO A 106 29.83 -9.73 -2.27
C PRO A 106 29.04 -8.76 -1.38
N LYS A 107 28.67 -7.58 -1.91
CA LYS A 107 27.86 -6.59 -1.19
C LYS A 107 26.44 -7.08 -0.95
N GLN A 108 25.79 -7.69 -1.95
CA GLN A 108 24.45 -8.24 -1.81
C GLN A 108 24.43 -9.40 -0.82
N ALA A 109 25.38 -10.33 -0.93
CA ALA A 109 25.54 -11.46 -0.03
C ALA A 109 25.72 -10.99 1.43
N MET A 110 26.62 -10.03 1.66
CA MET A 110 26.86 -9.49 3.00
C MET A 110 25.63 -8.77 3.58
N SER A 111 24.85 -8.08 2.74
CA SER A 111 23.59 -7.45 3.18
C SER A 111 22.58 -8.47 3.69
N ILE A 112 22.45 -9.62 3.02
CA ILE A 112 21.54 -10.69 3.44
C ILE A 112 22.01 -11.31 4.76
N VAL A 113 23.30 -11.61 4.89
CA VAL A 113 23.87 -12.13 6.14
C VAL A 113 23.69 -11.14 7.29
N ASN A 114 23.89 -9.84 7.04
CA ASN A 114 23.69 -8.81 8.05
C ASN A 114 22.23 -8.68 8.49
N TYR A 115 21.27 -8.87 7.58
CA TYR A 115 19.85 -8.92 7.93
C TYR A 115 19.57 -10.04 8.95
N VAL A 116 20.10 -11.24 8.71
CA VAL A 116 19.96 -12.38 9.62
C VAL A 116 20.66 -12.12 10.96
N LYS A 117 21.90 -11.61 10.92
CA LYS A 117 22.67 -11.26 12.14
C LYS A 117 21.98 -10.22 13.02
N LYS A 118 21.20 -9.31 12.43
CA LYS A 118 20.41 -8.31 13.16
C LYS A 118 19.11 -8.86 13.75
N GLY A 119 18.86 -10.17 13.62
CA GLY A 119 17.65 -10.83 14.11
C GLY A 119 16.54 -10.94 13.07
N GLY A 120 16.79 -10.56 11.81
CA GLY A 120 15.91 -10.89 10.70
C GLY A 120 15.84 -12.41 10.51
N LYS A 121 14.64 -12.94 10.23
CA LYS A 121 14.44 -14.37 9.96
C LYS A 121 13.55 -14.55 8.75
N PHE A 122 13.91 -15.51 7.92
CA PHE A 122 13.12 -16.01 6.81
C PHE A 122 12.31 -17.20 7.31
N TYR A 123 10.99 -17.08 7.31
CA TYR A 123 10.09 -18.15 7.76
C TYR A 123 9.55 -18.96 6.58
N LYS A 124 9.40 -18.31 5.42
CA LYS A 124 8.92 -18.93 4.20
C LYS A 124 9.81 -18.54 3.01
N PRO A 125 9.89 -19.37 1.95
CA PRO A 125 10.69 -19.03 0.76
C PRO A 125 10.31 -17.68 0.16
N GLU A 126 9.03 -17.28 0.28
CA GLU A 126 8.54 -15.99 -0.20
C GLU A 126 9.13 -14.79 0.53
N ASP A 127 9.64 -14.95 1.76
CA ASP A 127 10.26 -13.87 2.52
C ASP A 127 11.53 -13.34 1.84
N LEU A 128 12.16 -14.13 0.97
CA LEU A 128 13.29 -13.66 0.15
C LEU A 128 12.91 -12.51 -0.79
N LYS A 129 11.63 -12.39 -1.19
CA LYS A 129 11.16 -11.22 -1.97
C LYS A 129 11.28 -9.90 -1.22
N ARG A 130 11.32 -9.94 0.12
CA ARG A 130 11.44 -8.74 0.98
C ARG A 130 12.84 -8.15 0.92
N MET A 131 13.83 -8.91 0.45
CA MET A 131 15.20 -8.45 0.31
C MET A 131 15.35 -7.64 -0.98
N TYR A 132 15.49 -6.32 -0.84
CA TYR A 132 15.74 -5.41 -1.97
C TYR A 132 16.98 -5.79 -2.79
N THR A 133 17.94 -6.46 -2.17
CA THR A 133 19.18 -6.93 -2.79
C THR A 133 18.99 -8.08 -3.77
N ILE A 134 17.87 -8.80 -3.73
CA ILE A 134 17.61 -9.95 -4.62
C ILE A 134 16.71 -9.50 -5.77
N SER A 135 17.14 -9.74 -7.02
CA SER A 135 16.32 -9.45 -8.19
C SER A 135 15.12 -10.38 -8.34
N PRO A 136 13.99 -9.92 -8.92
CA PRO A 136 12.85 -10.80 -9.18
C PRO A 136 13.21 -12.05 -9.99
N GLU A 137 14.20 -11.92 -10.88
CA GLU A 137 14.73 -13.03 -11.67
C GLU A 137 15.55 -13.99 -10.81
N LYS A 138 16.50 -13.47 -10.00
CA LYS A 138 17.29 -14.27 -9.05
C LYS A 138 16.41 -14.97 -8.01
N TYR A 139 15.38 -14.29 -7.50
CA TYR A 139 14.41 -14.88 -6.59
C TYR A 139 13.74 -16.10 -7.21
N LYS A 140 13.30 -16.02 -8.47
CA LYS A 140 12.71 -17.16 -9.18
C LYS A 140 13.70 -18.30 -9.37
N ALA A 141 14.97 -18.00 -9.64
CA ALA A 141 16.02 -19.01 -9.78
C ALA A 141 16.39 -19.68 -8.46
N LEU A 142 16.34 -18.96 -7.35
CA LEU A 142 16.66 -19.46 -6.02
C LEU A 142 15.54 -20.30 -5.40
N LEU A 143 14.28 -19.92 -5.66
CA LEU A 143 13.09 -20.50 -5.03
C LEU A 143 13.05 -22.03 -4.96
N PRO A 144 13.43 -22.79 -6.02
CA PRO A 144 13.42 -24.26 -5.98
C PRO A 144 14.40 -24.88 -4.97
N TYR A 145 15.42 -24.13 -4.56
CA TYR A 145 16.52 -24.60 -3.72
C TYR A 145 16.41 -24.12 -2.27
N VAL A 146 15.44 -23.27 -1.96
CA VAL A 146 15.24 -22.72 -0.61
C VAL A 146 14.58 -23.77 0.26
N ASN A 147 15.30 -24.22 1.27
CA ASN A 147 14.78 -25.12 2.30
C ASN A 147 14.91 -24.44 3.66
N ILE A 148 13.79 -23.97 4.21
CA ILE A 148 13.73 -23.37 5.54
C ILE A 148 13.18 -24.44 6.48
N ALA A 149 13.95 -24.78 7.52
CA ALA A 149 13.46 -25.68 8.55
C ALA A 149 12.21 -25.05 9.20
N GLN A 150 11.04 -25.67 8.99
CA GLN A 150 9.80 -25.22 9.62
C GLN A 150 9.88 -25.49 11.11
N THR A 151 10.40 -24.52 11.85
CA THR A 151 10.15 -24.45 13.28
C THR A 151 8.69 -24.04 13.42
N ASN A 152 7.83 -25.00 13.76
CA ASN A 152 6.45 -24.78 14.19
C ASN A 152 6.43 -23.99 15.52
N GLN A 153 6.94 -22.76 15.53
CA GLN A 153 6.81 -21.81 16.62
C GLN A 153 5.67 -20.84 16.31
N PHE A 154 4.50 -21.40 15.99
CA PHE A 154 3.29 -20.85 16.57
C PHE A 154 3.20 -21.39 17.99
N GLU A 155 4.12 -20.94 18.87
CA GLU A 155 3.80 -20.94 20.29
C GLU A 155 2.57 -20.06 20.41
N LYS A 156 1.41 -20.70 20.53
CA LYS A 156 0.17 -20.04 20.92
C LYS A 156 0.53 -19.19 22.14
N LYS A 157 0.57 -17.87 21.99
CA LYS A 157 0.74 -16.96 23.12
C LYS A 157 -0.22 -17.46 24.21
N PRO A 158 0.25 -17.72 25.45
CA PRO A 158 -0.65 -18.18 26.50
C PRO A 158 -1.78 -17.16 26.58
N SER A 159 -3.02 -17.62 26.40
CA SER A 159 -4.18 -16.77 26.56
C SER A 159 -4.21 -16.34 28.01
N PHE A 160 -3.77 -15.12 28.30
CA PHE A 160 -3.94 -14.55 29.63
C PHE A 160 -5.45 -14.47 29.89
N ALA A 161 -5.94 -15.33 30.78
CA ALA A 161 -7.30 -15.23 31.28
C ALA A 161 -7.39 -13.94 32.09
N TYR A 162 -8.07 -12.93 31.55
CA TYR A 162 -8.34 -11.70 32.28
C TYR A 162 -9.35 -12.00 33.39
N THR A 163 -8.87 -12.17 34.62
CA THR A 163 -9.73 -12.07 35.81
C THR A 163 -10.11 -10.61 35.99
N LYS A 164 -11.38 -10.30 35.75
CA LYS A 164 -11.98 -9.00 36.04
C LYS A 164 -11.79 -8.69 37.54
N LYS A 165 -11.00 -7.66 37.86
CA LYS A 165 -10.84 -7.20 39.24
C LYS A 165 -12.14 -6.53 39.69
N GLU A 166 -12.65 -6.93 40.85
CA GLU A 166 -13.81 -6.30 41.47
C GLU A 166 -13.44 -4.90 41.98
N ALA A 167 -14.39 -3.96 41.88
CA ALA A 167 -14.16 -2.59 42.30
C ALA A 167 -14.01 -2.52 43.82
N VAL A 168 -12.85 -2.06 44.27
CA VAL A 168 -12.63 -1.72 45.68
C VAL A 168 -13.34 -0.40 45.94
N ILE A 169 -14.43 -0.44 46.69
CA ILE A 169 -15.08 0.77 47.21
C ILE A 169 -14.17 1.28 48.31
N VAL A 170 -13.59 2.46 48.11
CA VAL A 170 -12.84 3.18 49.14
C VAL A 170 -13.85 4.10 49.81
N ASP A 171 -14.24 3.79 51.04
CA ASP A 171 -14.99 4.73 51.88
C ASP A 171 -14.08 5.92 52.23
N VAL A 172 -14.62 7.13 52.04
CA VAL A 172 -13.98 8.42 52.34
C VAL A 172 -14.56 8.98 53.64
#